data_AF-A0A951I0Q0-F1
#
_entry.id   AF-A0A951I0Q0-F1
#
_cell.length_a   1.000
_cell.length_b   1.000
_cell.length_c   1.000
_cell.angle_alpha   90.00
_cell.angle_beta   90.00
_cell.angle_gamma   90.00
#
_symmetry.space_group_name_H-M   'P 1'
#
loop_
_entity.id
_entity.type
_entity.pdbx_description
1 polymer ?
#
loop_
_entity_poly.entity_id
_entity_poly.type
_entity_poly.pdbx_seq_one_letter_code
_entity_poly.pdbx_strand_id
1 'polypeptide(L)'
;VPANFVFPVAEYTHTLGRCSITGGYRYRGRRGTLPQGAYIYGDYCTGEIFMLQGTTQTLLLDTALNISSFGEDEAGEIYVVGLGGSVSRIVNPNAPAPRNRAADFDSDGRTDLSVFRPSAGVWYISQSLNGAFRAHQLGTGADRIVPGDYDGDARTDVAVFQTSGTWRILQSSNNSLSTQLFGTSGDLPVARDYDGDGRTDLAVFRGGLWYILQSATGTVRGAQFGLASDKPVPADYDADGLADLAVFRNGTWYALRSSDSILFVNQFGVSTDRPVQADYDGDGKADVAVFRPSNGTWYILQSSNGFRAQPFGLSTDEPAPGDYDGDGKFDVAVFRGGTWYILQSTNGALRAEQFGTSGDVPIPSGYVQ
;
A
#
# COMPACT_ATOMS: atom_id res chain seq x y z
N VAL A 1 -9.96 42.17 23.85
CA VAL A 1 -9.88 41.46 22.57
C VAL A 1 -10.01 42.48 21.45
N PRO A 2 -9.04 42.60 20.53
CA PRO A 2 -9.20 43.46 19.35
C PRO A 2 -10.41 42.99 18.54
N ALA A 3 -11.21 43.91 17.99
CA ALA A 3 -12.52 43.63 17.38
C ALA A 3 -12.52 42.63 16.19
N ASN A 4 -11.34 42.23 15.71
CA ASN A 4 -11.16 41.35 14.55
C ASN A 4 -10.57 39.98 14.92
N PHE A 5 -10.62 39.58 16.19
CA PHE A 5 -10.23 38.23 16.63
C PHE A 5 -11.47 37.37 16.84
N VAL A 6 -11.52 36.21 16.17
CA VAL A 6 -12.50 35.16 16.46
C VAL A 6 -12.01 34.42 17.71
N PHE A 7 -12.67 34.68 18.83
CA PHE A 7 -12.32 34.09 20.12
C PHE A 7 -12.80 32.64 20.23
N PRO A 8 -12.09 31.87 21.07
CA PRO A 8 -11.13 30.86 20.64
C PRO A 8 -11.76 29.79 19.72
N VAL A 9 -11.00 29.33 18.73
CA VAL A 9 -11.43 28.20 17.88
C VAL A 9 -11.31 26.85 18.62
N ALA A 10 -10.38 26.76 19.59
CA ALA A 10 -10.26 25.66 20.54
C ALA A 10 -9.52 26.12 21.80
N GLU A 11 -9.85 25.52 22.94
CA GLU A 11 -9.15 25.67 24.23
C GLU A 11 -9.11 24.32 24.94
N TYR A 12 -8.11 24.10 25.78
CA TYR A 12 -8.14 23.03 26.77
C TYR A 12 -7.83 23.56 28.17
N THR A 13 -8.25 22.83 29.20
CA THR A 13 -8.00 23.17 30.59
C THR A 13 -6.59 22.75 31.04
N HIS A 14 -5.94 23.58 31.87
CA HIS A 14 -4.65 23.27 32.52
C HIS A 14 -4.84 22.28 33.67
N THR A 15 -5.31 21.09 33.32
CA THR A 15 -5.55 19.95 34.19
C THR A 15 -4.71 18.77 33.71
N LEU A 16 -4.47 17.77 34.56
CA LEU A 16 -3.68 16.56 34.20
C LEU A 16 -2.23 16.86 33.80
N GLY A 17 -1.64 17.96 34.30
CA GLY A 17 -0.25 18.33 34.02
C GLY A 17 -0.04 19.23 32.81
N ARG A 18 -1.09 19.53 32.03
CA ARG A 18 -1.04 20.46 30.89
C ARG A 18 -0.82 21.89 31.35
N CYS A 19 -0.02 22.65 30.60
CA CYS A 19 0.44 23.97 31.01
C CYS A 19 0.59 24.99 29.87
N SER A 20 0.79 24.57 28.62
CA SER A 20 1.10 25.49 27.52
C SER A 20 0.91 24.83 26.18
N ILE A 21 0.04 25.41 25.35
CA ILE A 21 -0.04 25.08 23.93
C ILE A 21 1.25 25.52 23.25
N THR A 22 1.93 24.59 22.59
CA THR A 22 3.09 24.85 21.74
C THR A 22 2.76 24.61 20.28
N GLY A 23 3.10 25.61 19.46
CA GLY A 23 3.10 25.56 18.00
C GLY A 23 1.72 25.50 17.35
N GLY A 24 1.76 25.11 16.08
CA GLY A 24 0.71 24.35 15.44
C GLY A 24 0.63 24.56 13.94
N TYR A 25 0.40 23.47 13.20
CA TYR A 25 0.44 23.44 11.74
C TYR A 25 -0.82 22.80 11.21
N ARG A 26 -1.29 23.27 10.06
CA ARG A 26 -2.40 22.64 9.36
C ARG A 26 -1.83 21.56 8.46
N TYR A 27 -2.16 20.29 8.71
CA TYR A 27 -1.69 19.17 7.91
C TYR A 27 -2.12 19.35 6.45
N ARG A 28 -1.13 19.35 5.56
CA ARG A 28 -1.28 19.38 4.09
C ARG A 28 -0.62 18.18 3.43
N GLY A 29 -0.14 17.23 4.23
CA GLY A 29 0.68 16.11 3.80
C GLY A 29 -0.01 15.21 2.79
N ARG A 30 0.76 14.80 1.79
CA ARG A 30 0.29 13.92 0.71
C ARG A 30 0.28 12.44 1.09
N ARG A 31 0.94 12.07 2.18
CA ARG A 31 1.06 10.68 2.61
C ARG A 31 -0.18 10.15 3.36
N GLY A 32 -1.16 11.01 3.62
CA GLY A 32 -2.39 10.63 4.32
C GLY A 32 -2.18 10.25 5.78
N THR A 33 -1.04 10.62 6.38
CA THR A 33 -0.70 10.25 7.77
C THR A 33 -1.62 10.90 8.79
N LEU A 34 -2.28 11.99 8.42
CA LEU A 34 -3.27 12.70 9.21
C LEU A 34 -4.43 13.16 8.30
N PRO A 35 -5.63 13.40 8.83
CA PRO A 35 -6.72 13.97 8.05
C PRO A 35 -6.35 15.33 7.45
N GLN A 36 -6.57 15.48 6.14
CA GLN A 36 -6.28 16.72 5.41
C GLN A 36 -6.97 17.93 6.06
N GLY A 37 -6.19 18.98 6.30
CA GLY A 37 -6.67 20.21 6.92
C GLY A 37 -6.86 20.14 8.45
N ALA A 38 -6.47 19.05 9.10
CA ALA A 38 -6.40 18.98 10.56
C ALA A 38 -5.32 19.94 11.10
N TYR A 39 -5.58 20.61 12.22
CA TYR A 39 -4.59 21.45 12.89
C TYR A 39 -3.92 20.68 14.02
N ILE A 40 -2.60 20.55 13.96
CA ILE A 40 -1.79 19.76 14.90
C ILE A 40 -1.05 20.71 15.83
N TYR A 41 -1.08 20.46 17.13
CA TYR A 41 -0.41 21.24 18.16
C TYR A 41 -0.09 20.34 19.36
N GLY A 42 0.68 20.81 20.34
CA GLY A 42 1.00 19.99 21.52
C GLY A 42 0.97 20.78 22.82
N ASP A 43 1.09 20.06 23.93
CA ASP A 43 1.37 20.65 25.24
C ASP A 43 2.86 20.49 25.59
N TYR A 44 3.48 21.60 26.02
CA TYR A 44 4.90 21.63 26.38
C TYR A 44 5.25 20.73 27.58
N CYS A 45 4.37 20.67 28.59
CA CYS A 45 4.65 20.01 29.87
C CYS A 45 4.39 18.51 29.80
N THR A 46 3.30 18.10 29.18
CA THR A 46 2.93 16.69 29.08
C THR A 46 3.56 15.99 27.88
N GLY A 47 3.89 16.73 26.81
CA GLY A 47 4.34 16.14 25.55
C GLY A 47 3.20 15.52 24.74
N GLU A 48 1.95 15.71 25.16
CA GLU A 48 0.77 15.31 24.39
C GLU A 48 0.69 16.13 23.10
N ILE A 49 0.42 15.45 21.99
CA ILE A 49 0.15 16.05 20.69
C ILE A 49 -1.32 15.86 20.39
N PHE A 50 -1.99 16.93 19.99
CA PHE A 50 -3.41 16.99 19.69
C PHE A 50 -3.65 17.28 18.22
N MET A 51 -4.80 16.79 17.77
CA MET A 51 -5.38 17.10 16.47
C MET A 51 -6.69 17.86 16.68
N LEU A 52 -6.88 18.95 15.95
CA LEU A 52 -8.12 19.73 15.91
C LEU A 52 -8.72 19.69 14.51
N GLN A 53 -9.97 19.23 14.41
CA GLN A 53 -10.77 19.24 13.19
C GLN A 53 -12.08 19.97 13.43
N GLY A 54 -12.26 21.12 12.80
CA GLY A 54 -13.36 22.03 13.16
C GLY A 54 -13.20 22.46 14.62
N THR A 55 -14.11 22.00 15.48
CA THR A 55 -14.08 22.23 16.94
C THR A 55 -13.75 20.98 17.76
N THR A 56 -13.53 19.84 17.10
CA THR A 56 -13.27 18.56 17.77
C THR A 56 -11.78 18.41 18.01
N GLN A 57 -11.38 18.35 19.27
CA GLN A 57 -10.02 18.03 19.71
C GLN A 57 -9.89 16.53 19.99
N THR A 58 -8.81 15.92 19.51
CA THR A 58 -8.46 14.51 19.75
C THR A 58 -7.00 14.43 20.19
N LEU A 59 -6.70 13.61 21.21
CA LEU A 59 -5.32 13.26 21.55
C LEU A 59 -4.76 12.35 20.45
N LEU A 60 -3.72 12.80 19.78
CA LEU A 60 -3.09 12.09 18.65
C LEU A 60 -1.94 11.21 19.13
N LEU A 61 -1.04 11.75 19.96
CA LEU A 61 0.11 11.04 20.52
C LEU A 61 0.34 11.49 21.96
N ASP A 62 0.71 10.54 22.83
CA ASP A 62 1.23 10.82 24.17
C ASP A 62 2.74 10.54 24.16
N THR A 63 3.54 11.60 24.22
CA THR A 63 4.99 11.51 24.06
C THR A 63 5.71 11.98 25.31
N ALA A 64 6.95 11.54 25.51
CA ALA A 64 7.80 12.08 26.57
C ALA A 64 8.57 13.35 26.15
N LEU A 65 8.20 13.99 25.03
CA LEU A 65 8.92 15.14 24.50
C LEU A 65 8.55 16.43 25.24
N ASN A 66 9.56 17.22 25.63
CA ASN A 66 9.33 18.64 25.85
C ASN A 66 9.26 19.33 24.48
N ILE A 67 8.05 19.50 23.95
CA ILE A 67 7.83 20.00 22.59
C ILE A 67 8.24 21.48 22.51
N SER A 68 9.22 21.81 21.67
CA SER A 68 9.71 23.18 21.48
C SER A 68 9.12 23.85 20.24
N SER A 69 8.82 23.08 19.19
CA SER A 69 8.21 23.58 17.96
C SER A 69 7.59 22.44 17.16
N PHE A 70 6.91 22.81 16.08
CA PHE A 70 6.56 21.92 14.99
C PHE A 70 7.19 22.46 13.69
N GLY A 71 7.22 21.64 12.64
CA GLY A 71 7.67 21.99 11.29
C GLY A 71 6.84 21.26 10.22
N GLU A 72 7.01 21.68 8.98
CA GLU A 72 6.37 21.07 7.80
C GLU A 72 7.46 20.82 6.74
N ASP A 73 7.43 19.65 6.10
CA ASP A 73 8.33 19.34 4.97
C ASP A 73 7.76 19.80 3.62
N GLU A 74 8.48 19.58 2.52
CA GLU A 74 8.05 19.93 1.17
C GLU A 74 6.80 19.16 0.68
N ALA A 75 6.48 18.03 1.33
CA ALA A 75 5.30 17.22 1.04
C ALA A 75 4.09 17.61 1.89
N GLY A 76 4.26 18.53 2.85
CA GLY A 76 3.21 18.97 3.77
C GLY A 76 3.06 18.11 5.03
N GLU A 77 3.98 17.17 5.26
CA GLU A 77 3.98 16.32 6.45
C GLU A 77 4.48 17.10 7.66
N ILE A 78 3.90 16.83 8.83
CA ILE A 78 4.20 17.58 10.04
C ILE A 78 5.27 16.87 10.86
N TYR A 79 6.21 17.65 11.37
CA TYR A 79 7.28 17.23 12.25
C TYR A 79 7.14 17.90 13.62
N VAL A 80 7.47 17.17 14.68
CA VAL A 80 7.60 17.69 16.04
C VAL A 80 9.07 17.89 16.38
N VAL A 81 9.39 19.01 17.01
CA VAL A 81 10.74 19.35 17.47
C VAL A 81 10.75 19.26 18.99
N GLY A 82 11.65 18.45 19.53
CA GLY A 82 11.88 18.36 20.97
C GLY A 82 12.93 19.37 21.43
N LEU A 83 12.76 19.91 22.64
CA LEU A 83 13.72 20.81 23.27
C LEU A 83 15.11 20.15 23.47
N GLY A 84 15.15 18.82 23.53
CA GLY A 84 16.38 18.02 23.56
C GLY A 84 17.12 17.91 22.21
N GLY A 85 16.63 18.57 21.15
CA GLY A 85 17.28 18.60 19.83
C GLY A 85 16.81 17.53 18.84
N SER A 86 15.73 16.81 19.15
CA SER A 86 15.12 15.86 18.21
C SER A 86 14.19 16.57 17.22
N VAL A 87 14.12 16.03 16.00
CA VAL A 87 13.11 16.36 15.00
C VAL A 87 12.52 15.03 14.53
N SER A 88 11.21 14.85 14.66
CA SER A 88 10.53 13.58 14.36
C SER A 88 9.26 13.83 13.57
N ARG A 89 9.03 13.07 12.50
CA ARG A 89 7.78 13.16 11.75
C ARG A 89 6.62 12.63 12.61
N ILE A 90 5.51 13.34 12.60
CA ILE A 90 4.27 12.90 13.23
C ILE A 90 3.56 11.98 12.24
N VAL A 91 3.29 10.76 12.70
CA VAL A 91 2.42 9.82 12.03
C VAL A 91 1.26 9.55 12.97
N ASN A 92 0.03 9.43 12.44
CA ASN A 92 -1.05 8.91 13.25
C ASN A 92 -0.88 7.39 13.36
N PRO A 93 -0.65 6.83 14.56
CA PRO A 93 -0.56 5.38 14.74
C PRO A 93 -1.91 4.68 14.48
N ASN A 94 -3.01 5.45 14.48
CA ASN A 94 -4.36 5.00 14.15
C ASN A 94 -4.83 5.54 12.78
N ALA A 95 -3.96 6.17 11.97
CA ALA A 95 -4.31 6.32 10.56
C ALA A 95 -4.42 4.90 10.03
N PRO A 96 -5.45 4.59 9.22
CA PRO A 96 -5.38 3.36 8.44
C PRO A 96 -4.01 3.39 7.78
N ALA A 97 -3.19 2.36 8.02
CA ALA A 97 -1.90 2.24 7.35
C ALA A 97 -2.19 2.50 5.87
N PRO A 98 -1.51 3.44 5.21
CA PRO A 98 -1.77 3.77 3.81
C PRO A 98 -1.81 2.45 3.03
N ARG A 99 -3.02 2.10 2.61
CA ARG A 99 -3.39 0.72 2.31
C ARG A 99 -2.77 0.35 0.97
N ASN A 100 -2.09 -0.80 0.93
CA ASN A 100 -1.41 -1.32 -0.26
C ASN A 100 -0.35 -0.38 -0.86
N ARG A 101 0.72 -0.12 -0.11
CA ARG A 101 1.95 0.40 -0.72
C ARG A 101 2.72 -0.76 -1.35
N ALA A 102 2.29 -1.13 -2.56
CA ALA A 102 2.91 -2.22 -3.30
C ALA A 102 4.42 -2.00 -3.37
N ALA A 103 5.19 -2.92 -2.80
CA ALA A 103 6.65 -2.91 -2.82
C ALA A 103 7.32 -1.66 -2.22
N ASP A 104 6.75 -1.09 -1.15
CA ASP A 104 7.44 -0.12 -0.28
C ASP A 104 8.29 -0.87 0.76
N PHE A 105 9.61 -0.95 0.58
CA PHE A 105 10.52 -1.71 1.45
C PHE A 105 11.19 -0.87 2.55
N ASP A 106 10.99 0.45 2.55
CA ASP A 106 11.58 1.36 3.54
C ASP A 106 10.55 2.18 4.33
N SER A 107 9.26 1.96 4.08
CA SER A 107 8.11 2.61 4.69
C SER A 107 8.07 4.12 4.40
N ASP A 108 8.64 4.57 3.29
CA ASP A 108 8.61 5.97 2.88
C ASP A 108 7.36 6.34 2.07
N GLY A 109 6.49 5.40 1.77
CA GLY A 109 5.26 5.66 1.04
C GLY A 109 5.37 5.77 -0.45
N ARG A 110 6.48 5.33 -1.01
CA ARG A 110 6.62 5.12 -2.44
C ARG A 110 6.86 3.64 -2.74
N THR A 111 6.40 3.20 -3.90
CA THR A 111 6.81 1.94 -4.47
C THR A 111 8.30 1.99 -4.84
N ASP A 112 9.07 1.06 -4.31
CA ASP A 112 10.49 0.92 -4.62
C ASP A 112 10.69 0.13 -5.92
N LEU A 113 11.69 0.53 -6.71
CA LEU A 113 12.10 -0.26 -7.86
C LEU A 113 12.68 -1.57 -7.36
N SER A 114 12.05 -2.68 -7.73
CA SER A 114 12.35 -3.97 -7.16
C SER A 114 12.09 -5.09 -8.16
N VAL A 115 13.02 -6.04 -8.25
CA VAL A 115 12.90 -7.19 -9.16
C VAL A 115 13.30 -8.50 -8.47
N PHE A 116 12.67 -9.60 -8.86
CA PHE A 116 13.12 -10.96 -8.58
C PHE A 116 13.82 -11.51 -9.82
N ARG A 117 14.99 -12.13 -9.64
CA ARG A 117 15.74 -12.82 -10.69
C ARG A 117 15.55 -14.34 -10.57
N PRO A 118 14.66 -14.97 -11.36
CA PRO A 118 14.36 -16.40 -11.25
C PRO A 118 15.58 -17.30 -11.47
N SER A 119 16.49 -16.90 -12.38
CA SER A 119 17.71 -17.66 -12.70
C SER A 119 18.71 -17.74 -11.56
N ALA A 120 18.64 -16.80 -10.61
CA ALA A 120 19.53 -16.73 -9.46
C ALA A 120 18.82 -16.96 -8.12
N GLY A 121 17.49 -16.84 -8.06
CA GLY A 121 16.73 -16.86 -6.81
C GLY A 121 16.99 -15.64 -5.92
N VAL A 122 17.30 -14.49 -6.53
CA VAL A 122 17.71 -13.26 -5.82
C VAL A 122 16.71 -12.14 -6.08
N TRP A 123 16.35 -11.42 -5.02
CA TRP A 123 15.61 -10.18 -5.06
C TRP A 123 16.60 -9.01 -5.06
N TYR A 124 16.35 -8.00 -5.88
CA TYR A 124 17.09 -6.75 -5.91
C TYR A 124 16.13 -5.59 -5.68
N ILE A 125 16.46 -4.69 -4.77
CA ILE A 125 15.59 -3.61 -4.32
C ILE A 125 16.40 -2.31 -4.29
N SER A 126 15.84 -1.24 -4.87
CA SER A 126 16.37 0.12 -4.81
C SER A 126 15.39 1.00 -4.05
N GLN A 127 15.72 1.26 -2.79
CA GLN A 127 14.91 2.02 -1.83
C GLN A 127 14.81 3.48 -2.24
N SER A 128 13.60 4.02 -2.26
CA SER A 128 13.29 5.35 -2.78
C SER A 128 13.60 6.47 -1.77
N LEU A 129 13.63 6.18 -0.47
CA LEU A 129 13.93 7.18 0.58
C LEU A 129 15.36 7.72 0.49
N ASN A 130 16.32 6.85 0.20
CA ASN A 130 17.75 7.18 0.28
C ASN A 130 18.61 6.53 -0.81
N GLY A 131 18.02 5.83 -1.77
CA GLY A 131 18.73 5.13 -2.85
C GLY A 131 19.48 3.89 -2.39
N ALA A 132 19.21 3.35 -1.20
CA ALA A 132 19.88 2.17 -0.70
C ALA A 132 19.54 0.93 -1.55
N PHE A 133 20.58 0.21 -1.94
CA PHE A 133 20.46 -1.03 -2.67
C PHE A 133 20.46 -2.23 -1.72
N ARG A 134 19.49 -3.13 -1.88
CA ARG A 134 19.40 -4.40 -1.14
C ARG A 134 19.36 -5.58 -2.10
N ALA A 135 19.96 -6.68 -1.68
CA ALA A 135 19.86 -7.96 -2.37
C ALA A 135 19.57 -9.08 -1.38
N HIS A 136 18.51 -9.86 -1.62
CA HIS A 136 18.08 -10.94 -0.75
C HIS A 136 18.01 -12.26 -1.53
N GLN A 137 18.72 -13.28 -1.05
CA GLN A 137 18.69 -14.63 -1.64
C GLN A 137 17.51 -15.41 -1.04
N LEU A 138 16.35 -15.35 -1.71
CA LEU A 138 15.16 -16.09 -1.29
C LEU A 138 14.34 -16.56 -2.49
N GLY A 139 14.22 -17.89 -2.60
CA GLY A 139 13.42 -18.57 -3.62
C GLY A 139 14.23 -19.17 -4.76
N THR A 140 13.50 -19.71 -5.72
CA THR A 140 14.00 -20.35 -6.95
C THR A 140 13.14 -19.90 -8.13
N GLY A 141 13.57 -20.18 -9.36
CA GLY A 141 12.77 -19.83 -10.54
C GLY A 141 11.43 -20.56 -10.68
N ALA A 142 11.14 -21.55 -9.83
CA ALA A 142 9.83 -22.22 -9.78
C ALA A 142 8.88 -21.60 -8.76
N ASP A 143 9.38 -20.77 -7.84
CA ASP A 143 8.57 -20.18 -6.78
C ASP A 143 7.82 -18.95 -7.30
N ARG A 144 6.64 -18.68 -6.72
CA ARG A 144 5.91 -17.44 -6.97
C ARG A 144 6.30 -16.37 -5.96
N ILE A 145 6.52 -15.14 -6.42
CA ILE A 145 6.74 -14.01 -5.53
C ILE A 145 5.43 -13.60 -4.85
N VAL A 146 5.47 -13.34 -3.55
CA VAL A 146 4.30 -12.96 -2.73
C VAL A 146 4.68 -11.87 -1.72
N PRO A 147 5.22 -10.73 -2.18
CA PRO A 147 5.62 -9.64 -1.28
C PRO A 147 4.40 -9.11 -0.48
N GLY A 148 4.66 -8.63 0.73
CA GLY A 148 3.65 -8.06 1.62
C GLY A 148 4.23 -7.79 3.01
N ASP A 149 3.60 -6.96 3.82
CA ASP A 149 3.99 -6.75 5.22
C ASP A 149 3.38 -7.85 6.09
N TYR A 150 4.11 -8.92 6.40
CA TYR A 150 3.59 -10.06 7.19
C TYR A 150 3.90 -9.93 8.68
N ASP A 151 4.87 -9.10 9.08
CA ASP A 151 5.24 -8.92 10.48
C ASP A 151 4.65 -7.66 11.15
N GLY A 152 4.03 -6.79 10.34
CA GLY A 152 3.27 -5.60 10.76
C GLY A 152 4.16 -4.39 11.02
N ASP A 153 5.33 -4.30 10.38
CA ASP A 153 6.27 -3.18 10.56
C ASP A 153 6.11 -2.05 9.52
N ALA A 154 5.06 -2.14 8.69
CA ALA A 154 4.73 -1.25 7.58
C ALA A 154 5.74 -1.25 6.42
N ARG A 155 6.66 -2.22 6.37
CA ARG A 155 7.53 -2.46 5.21
C ARG A 155 7.15 -3.75 4.52
N THR A 156 7.34 -3.76 3.21
CA THR A 156 7.19 -4.97 2.42
C THR A 156 8.25 -6.00 2.81
N ASP A 157 7.82 -7.21 3.17
CA ASP A 157 8.70 -8.36 3.34
C ASP A 157 9.02 -9.02 2.00
N VAL A 158 10.22 -9.62 1.94
CA VAL A 158 10.61 -10.47 0.83
C VAL A 158 10.04 -11.86 1.05
N ALA A 159 9.13 -12.32 0.19
CA ALA A 159 8.45 -13.59 0.38
C ALA A 159 8.18 -14.36 -0.91
N VAL A 160 8.22 -15.69 -0.81
CA VAL A 160 7.94 -16.63 -1.90
C VAL A 160 6.97 -17.74 -1.47
N PHE A 161 6.12 -18.16 -2.40
CA PHE A 161 5.25 -19.32 -2.29
C PHE A 161 5.77 -20.44 -3.20
N GLN A 162 6.14 -21.55 -2.57
CA GLN A 162 6.74 -22.70 -3.26
C GLN A 162 5.66 -23.63 -3.81
N THR A 163 5.99 -24.39 -4.85
CA THR A 163 5.10 -25.40 -5.46
C THR A 163 4.58 -26.44 -4.47
N SER A 164 5.25 -26.64 -3.32
CA SER A 164 4.78 -27.52 -2.25
C SER A 164 3.61 -26.95 -1.44
N GLY A 165 3.27 -25.67 -1.57
CA GLY A 165 2.35 -24.97 -0.68
C GLY A 165 3.03 -24.23 0.48
N THR A 166 4.37 -24.16 0.47
CA THR A 166 5.15 -23.55 1.55
C THR A 166 5.38 -22.07 1.29
N TRP A 167 5.05 -21.23 2.27
CA TRP A 167 5.40 -19.83 2.32
C TRP A 167 6.76 -19.66 3.01
N ARG A 168 7.65 -18.87 2.42
CA ARG A 168 8.92 -18.47 3.03
C ARG A 168 8.99 -16.95 3.01
N ILE A 169 9.06 -16.34 4.18
CA ILE A 169 8.94 -14.89 4.38
C ILE A 169 10.17 -14.43 5.16
N LEU A 170 10.95 -13.52 4.57
CA LEU A 170 12.07 -12.86 5.22
C LEU A 170 11.57 -11.52 5.76
N GLN A 171 11.42 -11.45 7.08
CA GLN A 171 10.86 -10.31 7.81
C GLN A 171 11.77 -9.08 7.73
N SER A 172 11.24 -7.95 7.32
CA SER A 172 11.88 -6.64 7.20
C SER A 172 12.41 -6.11 8.54
N SER A 173 11.67 -6.34 9.63
CA SER A 173 11.98 -5.78 10.96
C SER A 173 13.24 -6.35 11.58
N ASN A 174 13.53 -7.64 11.32
CA ASN A 174 14.56 -8.39 12.03
C ASN A 174 15.39 -9.34 11.15
N ASN A 175 15.11 -9.44 9.84
CA ASN A 175 15.73 -10.36 8.88
C ASN A 175 15.60 -11.85 9.24
N SER A 176 14.61 -12.22 10.05
CA SER A 176 14.33 -13.61 10.37
C SER A 176 13.51 -14.26 9.26
N LEU A 177 13.81 -15.53 8.98
CA LEU A 177 13.08 -16.31 7.98
C LEU A 177 11.94 -17.06 8.67
N SER A 178 10.70 -16.64 8.40
CA SER A 178 9.50 -17.42 8.71
C SER A 178 9.23 -18.44 7.59
N THR A 179 8.79 -19.63 7.97
CA THR A 179 8.43 -20.69 7.02
C THR A 179 7.14 -21.36 7.49
N GLN A 180 6.11 -21.31 6.66
CA GLN A 180 4.78 -21.81 6.99
C GLN A 180 4.23 -22.67 5.85
N LEU A 181 3.81 -23.91 6.15
CA LEU A 181 3.08 -24.72 5.19
C LEU A 181 1.61 -24.34 5.21
N PHE A 182 1.16 -23.59 4.20
CA PHE A 182 -0.23 -23.18 4.06
C PHE A 182 -0.65 -23.15 2.59
N GLY A 183 -1.01 -24.32 2.08
CA GLY A 183 -1.36 -24.51 0.68
C GLY A 183 -0.95 -25.90 0.21
N THR A 184 -1.18 -26.16 -1.06
CA THR A 184 -0.78 -27.38 -1.75
C THR A 184 -0.34 -27.07 -3.17
N SER A 185 0.25 -28.05 -3.86
CA SER A 185 0.58 -27.92 -5.28
C SER A 185 -0.64 -27.57 -6.12
N GLY A 186 -0.49 -26.54 -6.96
CA GLY A 186 -1.54 -26.02 -7.84
C GLY A 186 -2.32 -24.84 -7.27
N ASP A 187 -2.20 -24.54 -5.97
CA ASP A 187 -2.85 -23.37 -5.38
C ASP A 187 -2.28 -22.06 -5.94
N LEU A 188 -3.13 -21.03 -6.08
CA LEU A 188 -2.69 -19.66 -6.39
C LEU A 188 -2.56 -18.86 -5.09
N PRO A 189 -1.38 -18.30 -4.76
CA PRO A 189 -1.27 -17.43 -3.60
C PRO A 189 -1.99 -16.09 -3.85
N VAL A 190 -2.71 -15.60 -2.85
CA VAL A 190 -3.56 -14.41 -2.91
C VAL A 190 -3.43 -13.57 -1.63
N ALA A 191 -2.18 -13.37 -1.19
CA ALA A 191 -1.86 -12.72 0.08
C ALA A 191 -2.31 -11.25 0.13
N ARG A 192 -3.09 -10.88 1.15
CA ARG A 192 -3.60 -9.53 1.46
C ARG A 192 -4.05 -9.49 2.92
N ASP A 193 -4.28 -8.29 3.45
CA ASP A 193 -4.98 -8.12 4.74
C ASP A 193 -6.49 -8.34 4.55
N TYR A 194 -7.02 -9.47 5.03
CA TYR A 194 -8.46 -9.79 4.97
C TYR A 194 -9.16 -9.68 6.33
N ASP A 195 -8.42 -9.42 7.42
CA ASP A 195 -8.94 -9.34 8.78
C ASP A 195 -8.78 -7.97 9.45
N GLY A 196 -8.10 -7.04 8.78
CA GLY A 196 -7.97 -5.64 9.11
C GLY A 196 -6.95 -5.35 10.21
N ASP A 197 -6.03 -6.28 10.49
CA ASP A 197 -5.00 -6.12 11.52
C ASP A 197 -3.76 -5.36 11.04
N GLY A 198 -3.71 -4.97 9.76
CA GLY A 198 -2.61 -4.27 9.13
C GLY A 198 -1.47 -5.17 8.67
N ARG A 199 -1.60 -6.50 8.81
CA ARG A 199 -0.66 -7.49 8.29
C ARG A 199 -1.23 -8.20 7.08
N THR A 200 -0.33 -8.70 6.25
CA THR A 200 -0.66 -9.53 5.10
C THR A 200 -0.99 -10.94 5.57
N ASP A 201 -2.23 -11.38 5.33
CA ASP A 201 -2.62 -12.77 5.57
C ASP A 201 -2.04 -13.71 4.52
N LEU A 202 -1.71 -14.93 4.97
CA LEU A 202 -1.42 -16.02 4.05
C LEU A 202 -2.74 -16.54 3.48
N ALA A 203 -2.90 -16.46 2.16
CA ALA A 203 -4.12 -16.89 1.52
C ALA A 203 -3.86 -17.63 0.20
N VAL A 204 -4.66 -18.65 -0.08
CA VAL A 204 -4.60 -19.43 -1.32
C VAL A 204 -5.98 -19.56 -1.98
N PHE A 205 -6.00 -19.49 -3.31
CA PHE A 205 -7.14 -19.77 -4.16
C PHE A 205 -6.97 -21.15 -4.83
N ARG A 206 -7.94 -22.03 -4.61
CA ARG A 206 -7.96 -23.42 -5.08
C ARG A 206 -9.31 -23.73 -5.71
N GLY A 207 -9.37 -23.77 -7.04
CA GLY A 207 -10.56 -24.25 -7.75
C GLY A 207 -11.83 -23.43 -7.49
N GLY A 208 -11.73 -22.13 -7.14
CA GLY A 208 -12.87 -21.30 -6.72
C GLY A 208 -13.05 -21.14 -5.21
N LEU A 209 -12.29 -21.89 -4.40
CA LEU A 209 -12.27 -21.77 -2.94
C LEU A 209 -11.11 -20.90 -2.50
N TRP A 210 -11.38 -20.00 -1.56
CA TRP A 210 -10.40 -19.19 -0.85
C TRP A 210 -10.14 -19.82 0.52
N TYR A 211 -8.88 -19.98 0.88
CA TYR A 211 -8.44 -20.35 2.22
C TYR A 211 -7.52 -19.25 2.72
N ILE A 212 -7.88 -18.61 3.84
CA ILE A 212 -7.20 -17.45 4.39
C ILE A 212 -6.80 -17.79 5.82
N LEU A 213 -5.51 -17.76 6.12
CA LEU A 213 -4.98 -17.87 7.48
C LEU A 213 -4.86 -16.45 8.04
N GLN A 214 -5.82 -16.10 8.90
CA GLN A 214 -5.96 -14.77 9.51
C GLN A 214 -4.81 -14.52 10.49
N SER A 215 -3.98 -13.50 10.25
CA SER A 215 -2.82 -13.16 11.08
C SER A 215 -3.22 -12.73 12.49
N ALA A 216 -4.37 -12.09 12.67
CA ALA A 216 -4.81 -11.61 13.97
C ALA A 216 -5.13 -12.75 14.94
N THR A 217 -5.62 -13.87 14.41
CA THR A 217 -6.17 -14.98 15.22
C THR A 217 -5.46 -16.31 15.03
N GLY A 218 -4.71 -16.48 13.94
CA GLY A 218 -4.14 -17.76 13.52
C GLY A 218 -5.16 -18.79 13.04
N THR A 219 -6.41 -18.37 12.77
CA THR A 219 -7.48 -19.27 12.33
C THR A 219 -7.64 -19.26 10.81
N VAL A 220 -8.15 -20.36 10.25
CA VAL A 220 -8.36 -20.50 8.81
C VAL A 220 -9.82 -20.21 8.45
N ARG A 221 -10.04 -19.20 7.61
CA ARG A 221 -11.32 -18.87 6.98
C ARG A 221 -11.38 -19.48 5.58
N GLY A 222 -12.42 -20.28 5.33
CA GLY A 222 -12.74 -20.81 4.00
C GLY A 222 -13.92 -20.09 3.37
N ALA A 223 -13.84 -19.73 2.09
CA ALA A 223 -14.95 -19.10 1.36
C ALA A 223 -15.04 -19.62 -0.09
N GLN A 224 -16.24 -19.98 -0.55
CA GLN A 224 -16.48 -20.31 -1.97
C GLN A 224 -16.82 -19.03 -2.72
N PHE A 225 -15.90 -18.55 -3.55
CA PHE A 225 -16.13 -17.38 -4.39
C PHE A 225 -15.30 -17.46 -5.68
N GLY A 226 -15.96 -17.82 -6.78
CA GLY A 226 -15.32 -18.00 -8.08
C GLY A 226 -15.32 -19.45 -8.56
N LEU A 227 -14.63 -19.66 -9.69
CA LEU A 227 -14.48 -20.94 -10.39
C LEU A 227 -13.00 -21.25 -10.60
N ALA A 228 -12.68 -22.51 -10.89
CA ALA A 228 -11.30 -22.95 -11.12
C ALA A 228 -10.57 -22.21 -12.26
N SER A 229 -11.30 -21.65 -13.23
CA SER A 229 -10.72 -20.90 -14.36
C SER A 229 -10.52 -19.42 -14.09
N ASP A 230 -11.00 -18.91 -12.95
CA ASP A 230 -10.97 -17.49 -12.65
C ASP A 230 -9.58 -17.05 -12.19
N LYS A 231 -9.20 -15.79 -12.48
CA LYS A 231 -8.00 -15.16 -11.94
C LYS A 231 -8.37 -14.40 -10.65
N PRO A 232 -7.81 -14.71 -9.49
CA PRO A 232 -8.13 -13.99 -8.26
C PRO A 232 -7.44 -12.61 -8.24
N VAL A 233 -8.19 -11.57 -7.91
CA VAL A 233 -7.78 -10.16 -7.97
C VAL A 233 -8.18 -9.39 -6.69
N PRO A 234 -7.83 -9.91 -5.50
CA PRO A 234 -8.28 -9.33 -4.24
C PRO A 234 -7.70 -7.92 -4.04
N ALA A 235 -8.55 -7.01 -3.59
CA ALA A 235 -8.23 -5.62 -3.27
C ALA A 235 -9.37 -5.01 -2.46
N ASP A 236 -9.17 -3.85 -1.84
CA ASP A 236 -10.20 -3.09 -1.11
C ASP A 236 -10.98 -2.23 -2.13
N TYR A 237 -12.14 -2.68 -2.61
CA TYR A 237 -12.93 -1.97 -3.64
C TYR A 237 -13.95 -0.99 -3.04
N ASP A 238 -14.08 -0.92 -1.71
CA ASP A 238 -15.07 -0.07 -1.03
C ASP A 238 -14.50 0.85 0.06
N ALA A 239 -13.18 0.83 0.24
CA ALA A 239 -12.40 1.59 1.20
C ALA A 239 -12.68 1.24 2.67
N ASP A 240 -13.15 0.02 2.97
CA ASP A 240 -13.37 -0.43 4.35
C ASP A 240 -12.04 -0.81 5.06
N GLY A 241 -11.05 -1.25 4.30
CA GLY A 241 -9.70 -1.57 4.74
C GLY A 241 -9.30 -3.00 4.74
N LEU A 242 -10.22 -3.85 4.34
CA LEU A 242 -10.00 -5.25 4.18
C LEU A 242 -9.96 -5.52 2.68
N ALA A 243 -9.20 -6.54 2.30
CA ALA A 243 -9.25 -7.02 0.94
C ALA A 243 -10.58 -7.74 0.70
N ASP A 244 -11.26 -7.35 -0.37
CA ASP A 244 -12.43 -8.04 -0.88
C ASP A 244 -12.02 -9.31 -1.62
N LEU A 245 -12.89 -10.32 -1.58
CA LEU A 245 -12.74 -11.48 -2.44
C LEU A 245 -13.15 -11.08 -3.86
N ALA A 246 -12.20 -11.10 -4.79
CA ALA A 246 -12.48 -10.69 -6.15
C ALA A 246 -11.85 -11.61 -7.18
N VAL A 247 -12.54 -11.79 -8.32
CA VAL A 247 -12.09 -12.61 -9.44
C VAL A 247 -12.35 -11.92 -10.78
N PHE A 248 -11.42 -12.12 -11.71
CA PHE A 248 -11.53 -11.73 -13.11
C PHE A 248 -11.78 -12.97 -13.98
N ARG A 249 -12.89 -12.96 -14.73
CA ARG A 249 -13.33 -14.05 -15.59
C ARG A 249 -13.66 -13.51 -16.97
N ASN A 250 -12.81 -13.81 -17.95
CA ASN A 250 -13.07 -13.50 -19.36
C ASN A 250 -13.46 -12.04 -19.65
N GLY A 251 -12.90 -11.07 -18.93
CA GLY A 251 -13.27 -9.65 -19.07
C GLY A 251 -14.28 -9.13 -18.05
N THR A 252 -14.88 -10.01 -17.25
CA THR A 252 -15.82 -9.63 -16.18
C THR A 252 -15.14 -9.67 -14.83
N TRP A 253 -15.34 -8.63 -14.03
CA TRP A 253 -14.93 -8.53 -12.65
C TRP A 253 -16.09 -8.92 -11.74
N TYR A 254 -15.81 -9.73 -10.73
CA TYR A 254 -16.72 -10.04 -9.63
C TYR A 254 -15.99 -9.76 -8.33
N ALA A 255 -16.50 -8.88 -7.49
CA ALA A 255 -15.95 -8.61 -6.16
C ALA A 255 -17.05 -8.73 -5.10
N LEU A 256 -16.77 -9.46 -4.03
CA LEU A 256 -17.65 -9.62 -2.88
C LEU A 256 -17.07 -8.81 -1.73
N ARG A 257 -17.76 -7.72 -1.37
CA ARG A 257 -17.26 -6.75 -0.40
C ARG A 257 -17.17 -7.33 1.01
N SER A 258 -16.07 -7.08 1.72
CA SER A 258 -15.89 -7.50 3.10
C SER A 258 -16.87 -6.82 4.05
N SER A 259 -17.17 -5.54 3.84
CA SER A 259 -17.99 -4.72 4.73
C SER A 259 -19.45 -5.19 4.85
N ASP A 260 -20.04 -5.61 3.72
CA ASP A 260 -21.48 -5.85 3.62
C ASP A 260 -21.88 -7.06 2.76
N SER A 261 -20.91 -7.81 2.23
CA SER A 261 -21.14 -8.97 1.37
C SER A 261 -21.96 -8.65 0.10
N ILE A 262 -22.00 -7.40 -0.34
CA ILE A 262 -22.62 -7.05 -1.61
C ILE A 262 -21.69 -7.45 -2.75
N LEU A 263 -22.28 -8.11 -3.75
CA LEU A 263 -21.60 -8.50 -4.98
C LEU A 263 -21.57 -7.32 -5.97
N PHE A 264 -20.37 -6.88 -6.28
CA PHE A 264 -20.05 -6.03 -7.42
C PHE A 264 -19.77 -6.89 -8.65
N VAL A 265 -20.41 -6.58 -9.79
CA VAL A 265 -20.16 -7.24 -11.08
C VAL A 265 -19.99 -6.18 -12.16
N ASN A 266 -18.87 -6.22 -12.89
CA ASN A 266 -18.59 -5.25 -13.94
C ASN A 266 -17.92 -5.90 -15.15
N GLN A 267 -18.52 -5.75 -16.33
CA GLN A 267 -17.88 -6.16 -17.58
C GLN A 267 -16.88 -5.09 -18.02
N PHE A 268 -15.61 -5.28 -17.67
CA PHE A 268 -14.55 -4.34 -17.99
C PHE A 268 -13.27 -5.07 -18.41
N GLY A 269 -13.11 -5.22 -19.72
CA GLY A 269 -11.99 -5.91 -20.34
C GLY A 269 -12.43 -7.07 -21.22
N VAL A 270 -11.44 -7.84 -21.68
CA VAL A 270 -11.61 -9.08 -22.46
C VAL A 270 -10.73 -10.20 -21.89
N SER A 271 -10.92 -11.44 -22.35
CA SER A 271 -10.21 -12.61 -21.80
C SER A 271 -8.69 -12.57 -21.92
N THR A 272 -8.15 -11.84 -22.91
CA THR A 272 -6.70 -11.69 -23.12
C THR A 272 -6.07 -10.58 -22.27
N ASP A 273 -6.89 -9.80 -21.56
CA ASP A 273 -6.39 -8.70 -20.75
C ASP A 273 -5.75 -9.22 -19.44
N ARG A 274 -4.79 -8.46 -18.93
CA ARG A 274 -4.13 -8.67 -17.64
C ARG A 274 -4.77 -7.72 -16.62
N PRO A 275 -5.41 -8.20 -15.55
CA PRO A 275 -5.96 -7.33 -14.53
C PRO A 275 -4.82 -6.64 -13.76
N VAL A 276 -5.03 -5.37 -13.44
CA VAL A 276 -4.04 -4.48 -12.81
C VAL A 276 -4.74 -3.53 -11.83
N GLN A 277 -5.72 -4.04 -11.07
CA GLN A 277 -6.50 -3.27 -10.10
C GLN A 277 -5.59 -2.59 -9.07
N ALA A 278 -5.85 -1.31 -8.81
CA ALA A 278 -5.15 -0.47 -7.84
C ALA A 278 -5.89 0.88 -7.70
N ASP A 279 -5.55 1.70 -6.71
CA ASP A 279 -6.11 3.04 -6.54
C ASP A 279 -5.40 4.05 -7.46
N TYR A 280 -5.93 4.31 -8.66
CA TYR A 280 -5.34 5.24 -9.63
C TYR A 280 -5.91 6.66 -9.50
N ASP A 281 -6.92 6.90 -8.66
CA ASP A 281 -7.51 8.22 -8.45
C ASP A 281 -7.32 8.81 -7.05
N GLY A 282 -6.81 8.02 -6.10
CA GLY A 282 -6.42 8.40 -4.75
C GLY A 282 -7.60 8.50 -3.80
N ASP A 283 -8.70 7.79 -4.08
CA ASP A 283 -9.91 7.82 -3.25
C ASP A 283 -9.94 6.73 -2.16
N GLY A 284 -8.91 5.87 -2.12
CA GLY A 284 -8.75 4.78 -1.17
C GLY A 284 -9.38 3.47 -1.62
N LYS A 285 -10.01 3.41 -2.80
CA LYS A 285 -10.54 2.17 -3.37
C LYS A 285 -9.66 1.68 -4.50
N ALA A 286 -9.59 0.37 -4.64
CA ALA A 286 -9.06 -0.24 -5.85
C ALA A 286 -9.99 0.04 -7.03
N ASP A 287 -9.43 0.62 -8.08
CA ASP A 287 -10.09 0.77 -9.37
C ASP A 287 -10.04 -0.53 -10.16
N VAL A 288 -11.07 -0.74 -10.96
CA VAL A 288 -11.10 -1.82 -11.93
C VAL A 288 -10.24 -1.44 -13.13
N ALA A 289 -9.15 -2.17 -13.37
CA ALA A 289 -8.19 -1.83 -14.41
C ALA A 289 -7.59 -3.04 -15.11
N VAL A 290 -7.33 -2.89 -16.41
CA VAL A 290 -6.68 -3.92 -17.24
C VAL A 290 -5.56 -3.34 -18.11
N PHE A 291 -4.47 -4.07 -18.26
CA PHE A 291 -3.49 -3.88 -19.33
C PHE A 291 -3.83 -4.83 -20.48
N ARG A 292 -3.95 -4.29 -21.69
CA ARG A 292 -4.23 -5.06 -22.91
C ARG A 292 -2.94 -5.23 -23.73
N PRO A 293 -2.31 -6.42 -23.73
CA PRO A 293 -1.06 -6.61 -24.45
C PRO A 293 -1.19 -6.40 -25.96
N SER A 294 -2.32 -6.75 -26.56
CA SER A 294 -2.51 -6.67 -28.02
C SER A 294 -2.38 -5.25 -28.60
N ASN A 295 -2.52 -4.21 -27.77
CA ASN A 295 -2.35 -2.82 -28.19
C ASN A 295 -1.56 -1.95 -27.19
N GLY A 296 -0.94 -2.55 -26.16
CA GLY A 296 -0.13 -1.83 -25.16
C GLY A 296 -0.91 -0.77 -24.38
N THR A 297 -2.22 -0.92 -24.21
CA THR A 297 -3.08 0.10 -23.60
C THR A 297 -3.57 -0.34 -22.23
N TRP A 298 -3.51 0.59 -21.28
CA TRP A 298 -4.17 0.48 -19.99
C TRP A 298 -5.58 1.03 -20.10
N TYR A 299 -6.56 0.27 -19.62
CA TYR A 299 -7.94 0.70 -19.47
C TYR A 299 -8.24 0.69 -17.98
N ILE A 300 -8.66 1.83 -17.44
CA ILE A 300 -8.87 2.04 -16.00
C ILE A 300 -10.27 2.62 -15.85
N LEU A 301 -11.09 1.99 -15.02
CA LEU A 301 -12.37 2.52 -14.57
C LEU A 301 -12.19 3.02 -13.14
N GLN A 302 -11.83 4.29 -13.03
CA GLN A 302 -11.61 4.97 -11.76
C GLN A 302 -12.92 5.08 -10.99
N SER A 303 -12.87 4.72 -9.73
CA SER A 303 -14.05 4.54 -8.87
C SER A 303 -14.77 5.86 -8.62
N SER A 304 -14.05 6.99 -8.62
CA SER A 304 -14.57 8.34 -8.44
C SER A 304 -14.44 9.24 -9.70
N ASN A 305 -13.52 8.92 -10.61
CA ASN A 305 -13.23 9.76 -11.80
C ASN A 305 -13.63 9.16 -13.16
N GLY A 306 -14.21 7.96 -13.18
CA GLY A 306 -14.73 7.34 -14.40
C GLY A 306 -13.65 6.72 -15.30
N PHE A 307 -13.94 6.60 -16.59
CA PHE A 307 -13.11 5.83 -17.52
C PHE A 307 -11.88 6.60 -18.04
N ARG A 308 -10.72 5.96 -18.01
CA ARG A 308 -9.45 6.41 -18.57
C ARG A 308 -8.83 5.31 -19.46
N ALA A 309 -8.43 5.68 -20.67
CA ALA A 309 -7.59 4.84 -21.53
C ALA A 309 -6.22 5.50 -21.71
N GLN A 310 -5.15 4.75 -21.42
CA GLN A 310 -3.78 5.24 -21.44
C GLN A 310 -2.90 4.29 -22.27
N PRO A 311 -2.61 4.63 -23.54
CA PRO A 311 -1.63 3.90 -24.33
C PRO A 311 -0.25 4.06 -23.68
N PHE A 312 0.26 2.99 -23.07
CA PHE A 312 1.50 3.03 -22.31
C PHE A 312 2.07 1.61 -22.14
N GLY A 313 2.73 1.13 -23.18
CA GLY A 313 3.39 -0.17 -23.18
C GLY A 313 3.43 -0.80 -24.56
N LEU A 314 4.00 -2.00 -24.60
CA LEU A 314 4.06 -2.90 -25.74
C LEU A 314 3.50 -4.27 -25.36
N SER A 315 3.25 -5.13 -26.35
CA SER A 315 2.71 -6.47 -26.11
C SER A 315 3.60 -7.40 -25.28
N THR A 316 4.89 -7.07 -25.17
CA THR A 316 5.90 -7.84 -24.42
C THR A 316 6.23 -7.22 -23.06
N ASP A 317 5.60 -6.10 -22.72
CA ASP A 317 5.87 -5.41 -21.48
C ASP A 317 5.14 -6.06 -20.31
N GLU A 318 5.80 -6.08 -19.15
CA GLU A 318 5.21 -6.54 -17.90
C GLU A 318 4.62 -5.34 -17.16
N PRO A 319 3.29 -5.29 -16.91
CA PRO A 319 2.69 -4.21 -16.13
C PRO A 319 3.15 -4.31 -14.67
N ALA A 320 3.50 -3.17 -14.09
CA ALA A 320 3.97 -3.07 -12.72
C ALA A 320 3.48 -1.75 -12.11
N PRO A 321 2.16 -1.60 -11.86
CA PRO A 321 1.63 -0.36 -11.30
C PRO A 321 2.08 -0.19 -9.85
N GLY A 322 2.25 1.05 -9.40
CA GLY A 322 2.72 1.41 -8.06
C GLY A 322 2.75 2.92 -7.87
N ASP A 323 2.75 3.42 -6.63
CA ASP A 323 2.87 4.86 -6.34
C ASP A 323 4.35 5.25 -6.28
N TYR A 324 4.99 5.51 -7.42
CA TYR A 324 6.44 5.75 -7.49
C TYR A 324 6.82 7.20 -7.20
N ASP A 325 5.88 8.15 -7.29
CA ASP A 325 6.11 9.57 -7.02
C ASP A 325 5.63 10.02 -5.63
N GLY A 326 4.86 9.18 -4.93
CA GLY A 326 4.42 9.34 -3.55
C GLY A 326 3.27 10.31 -3.39
N ASP A 327 2.38 10.39 -4.39
CA ASP A 327 1.22 11.29 -4.39
C ASP A 327 -0.06 10.63 -3.87
N GLY A 328 0.02 9.35 -3.47
CA GLY A 328 -1.10 8.57 -2.98
C GLY A 328 -1.91 7.88 -4.08
N LYS A 329 -1.43 7.90 -5.34
CA LYS A 329 -2.07 7.22 -6.48
C LYS A 329 -1.10 6.27 -7.13
N PHE A 330 -1.63 5.17 -7.65
CA PHE A 330 -0.84 4.28 -8.47
C PHE A 330 -0.54 4.93 -9.83
N ASP A 331 0.72 4.89 -10.20
CA ASP A 331 1.21 5.23 -11.51
C ASP A 331 1.00 4.09 -12.50
N VAL A 332 0.82 4.45 -13.76
CA VAL A 332 0.87 3.50 -14.87
C VAL A 332 2.34 3.22 -15.19
N ALA A 333 2.77 1.97 -15.03
CA ALA A 333 4.18 1.62 -15.22
C ALA A 333 4.36 0.23 -15.85
N VAL A 334 5.42 0.09 -16.65
CA VAL A 334 5.81 -1.14 -17.33
C VAL A 334 7.30 -1.44 -17.17
N PHE A 335 7.62 -2.73 -17.08
CA PHE A 335 8.99 -3.23 -17.09
C PHE A 335 9.30 -3.90 -18.45
N ARG A 336 10.41 -3.49 -19.07
CA ARG A 336 10.85 -3.98 -20.39
C ARG A 336 12.35 -4.22 -20.37
N GLY A 337 12.76 -5.49 -20.41
CA GLY A 337 14.16 -5.86 -20.61
C GLY A 337 15.14 -5.34 -19.57
N GLY A 338 14.69 -5.07 -18.33
CA GLY A 338 15.51 -4.45 -17.28
C GLY A 338 15.26 -2.96 -17.05
N THR A 339 14.50 -2.31 -17.93
CA THR A 339 14.17 -0.89 -17.81
C THR A 339 12.74 -0.71 -17.31
N TRP A 340 12.56 0.16 -16.34
CA TRP A 340 11.28 0.66 -15.87
C TRP A 340 10.86 1.89 -16.68
N TYR A 341 9.61 1.93 -17.10
CA TYR A 341 8.96 3.11 -17.66
C TYR A 341 7.75 3.42 -16.80
N ILE A 342 7.72 4.60 -16.20
CA ILE A 342 6.71 5.01 -15.21
C ILE A 342 6.12 6.33 -15.68
N LEU A 343 4.79 6.39 -15.78
CA LEU A 343 4.05 7.61 -16.06
C LEU A 343 3.51 8.17 -14.74
N GLN A 344 4.20 9.18 -14.22
CA GLN A 344 3.90 9.81 -12.93
C GLN A 344 2.50 10.43 -12.93
N SER A 345 1.68 10.05 -11.95
CA SER A 345 0.29 10.45 -11.79
C SER A 345 0.17 11.94 -11.41
N THR A 346 1.16 12.48 -10.68
CA THR A 346 1.18 13.88 -10.23
C THR A 346 1.15 14.88 -11.39
N ASN A 347 1.87 14.60 -12.48
CA ASN A 347 2.14 15.58 -13.54
C ASN A 347 2.21 14.98 -14.97
N GLY A 348 2.05 13.67 -15.13
CA GLY A 348 2.15 12.98 -16.41
C GLY A 348 3.57 12.85 -16.96
N ALA A 349 4.61 13.08 -16.16
CA ALA A 349 5.99 12.95 -16.59
C ALA A 349 6.39 11.47 -16.75
N LEU A 350 7.14 11.19 -17.82
CA LEU A 350 7.75 9.89 -18.02
C LEU A 350 9.08 9.82 -17.26
N ARG A 351 9.18 8.87 -16.32
CA ARG A 351 10.44 8.42 -15.73
C ARG A 351 10.85 7.11 -16.38
N ALA A 352 12.06 7.05 -16.92
CA ALA A 352 12.65 5.82 -17.44
C ALA A 352 13.95 5.51 -16.69
N GLU A 353 14.06 4.31 -16.11
CA GLU A 353 15.17 3.96 -15.23
C GLU A 353 15.60 2.50 -15.42
N GLN A 354 16.91 2.28 -15.57
CA GLN A 354 17.45 0.94 -15.65
C GLN A 354 17.62 0.36 -14.24
N PHE A 355 16.76 -0.59 -13.88
CA PHE A 355 16.88 -1.34 -12.63
C PHE A 355 16.40 -2.78 -12.83
N GLY A 356 17.35 -3.64 -13.19
CA GLY A 356 17.10 -5.04 -13.52
C GLY A 356 17.73 -5.43 -14.86
N THR A 357 17.41 -6.64 -15.29
CA THR A 357 17.87 -7.27 -16.53
C THR A 357 16.74 -8.03 -17.22
N SER A 358 16.94 -8.43 -18.47
CA SER A 358 15.99 -9.29 -19.18
C SER A 358 15.78 -10.61 -18.44
N GLY A 359 14.51 -10.97 -18.21
CA GLY A 359 14.11 -12.18 -17.49
C GLY A 359 13.90 -11.97 -15.98
N ASP A 360 14.23 -10.80 -15.45
CA ASP A 360 13.82 -10.41 -14.10
C ASP A 360 12.29 -10.14 -14.09
N VAL A 361 11.64 -10.40 -12.95
CA VAL A 361 10.21 -10.18 -12.71
C VAL A 361 10.06 -8.95 -11.81
N PRO A 362 9.33 -7.89 -12.21
CA PRO A 362 9.11 -6.71 -11.36
C PRO A 362 8.23 -7.08 -10.16
N ILE A 363 8.64 -6.73 -8.94
CA ILE A 363 7.92 -7.14 -7.72
C ILE A 363 6.48 -6.60 -7.62
N PRO A 364 6.16 -5.36 -8.03
CA PRO A 364 4.78 -4.87 -8.08
C PRO A 364 3.84 -5.76 -8.92
N SER A 365 4.37 -6.55 -9.87
CA SER A 365 3.55 -7.53 -10.59
C SER A 365 3.05 -8.67 -9.71
N GLY A 366 3.68 -8.96 -8.56
CA GLY A 366 3.20 -9.94 -7.58
C GLY A 366 1.89 -9.55 -6.89
N TYR A 367 1.49 -8.27 -7.01
CA TYR A 367 0.23 -7.77 -6.47
C TYR A 367 -0.92 -7.87 -7.49
N VAL A 368 -0.65 -8.21 -8.74
CA VAL A 368 -1.63 -8.28 -9.84
C VAL A 368 -1.55 -9.65 -10.54
N GLN A 369 -2.67 -10.29 -10.91
CA GLN A 369 -2.68 -11.72 -11.29
C GLN A 369 -3.12 -12.05 -12.72
#